data_AF-A0AA43FGI8-F1
#
_entry.id   AF-A0AA43FGI8-F1
#
_cell.length_a   1.000
_cell.length_b   1.000
_cell.length_c   1.000
_cell.angle_alpha   90.00
_cell.angle_beta   90.00
_cell.angle_gamma   90.00
#
_symmetry.space_group_name_H-M   'P 1'
#
loop_
_entity.id
_entity.type
_entity.pdbx_description
1 polymer ?
#
loop_
_entity_poly.entity_id
_entity_poly.type
_entity_poly.pdbx_seq_one_letter_code
_entity_poly.pdbx_strand_id
1 'polypeptide(L)'
;MANISLSHEVRRGALRFYIWPGMNIYLRLVIFILLVTGGASLMFRYHWAVGAGVFVLGLVFITAHGVSNSRKTPDTSNDRWVVGTAKDLRKIERKVQQGQLAPGSFMDGMTGGGLLTMLAFGLFCAVLDLAIIPEYLFTENMFTIIFLQGSLLITVFWTTNAMTWEPAVIMSKKDMFIRQRDRVVEKWSALGPVARPMLLLDEGDKDLVTPEDIKLFITFEGAPEDFIGVQAQITFNMNQPYLYCVVLAKDTFRPMKDYNPGSVSKIVFQKGADGAIRYLVVRQYTTRDSGYSTNEKQADHVVDTAMGVVAELLGKGRGR
;
A
#
# COMPACT_ATOMS: atom_id res chain seq x y z
N MET A 1 2.50 6.32 34.79
CA MET A 1 2.63 7.20 33.61
C MET A 1 3.51 6.46 32.61
N ALA A 2 2.88 5.79 31.64
CA ALA A 2 3.58 4.91 30.72
C ALA A 2 4.33 5.73 29.66
N ASN A 3 5.64 5.48 29.56
CA ASN A 3 6.53 6.02 28.53
C ASN A 3 5.97 5.66 27.14
N ILE A 4 5.46 6.66 26.43
CA ILE A 4 5.14 6.57 25.01
C ILE A 4 6.47 6.75 24.25
N SER A 5 7.33 5.74 24.31
CA SER A 5 8.43 5.61 23.35
C SER A 5 7.84 4.96 22.09
N LEU A 6 7.04 5.73 21.35
CA LEU A 6 6.70 5.40 19.97
C LEU A 6 8.01 5.22 19.22
N SER A 7 8.31 3.98 18.83
CA SER A 7 9.54 3.60 18.18
C SER A 7 9.76 4.48 16.95
N HIS A 8 10.82 5.29 17.03
CA HIS A 8 11.30 6.26 16.02
C HIS A 8 11.60 5.65 14.64
N GLU A 9 11.37 4.35 14.46
CA GLU A 9 11.75 3.56 13.30
C GLU A 9 10.55 3.27 12.37
N VAL A 10 9.33 3.21 12.90
CA VAL A 10 8.10 2.98 12.12
C VAL A 10 7.70 4.20 11.28
N ARG A 11 8.08 5.42 11.71
CA ARG A 11 7.88 6.65 10.91
C ARG A 11 8.94 6.86 9.81
N ARG A 12 10.02 6.05 9.75
CA ARG A 12 11.12 6.26 8.78
C ARG A 12 10.77 5.85 7.35
N GLY A 13 9.62 5.22 7.12
CA GLY A 13 9.21 4.76 5.78
C GLY A 13 8.50 5.81 4.92
N ALA A 14 8.06 6.94 5.48
CA ALA A 14 6.98 7.68 4.83
C ALA A 14 7.39 8.84 3.90
N LEU A 15 8.60 9.40 3.95
CA LEU A 15 8.94 10.55 3.09
C LEU A 15 10.35 10.42 2.53
N ARG A 16 10.48 10.40 1.21
CA ARG A 16 11.76 10.51 0.52
C ARG A 16 12.00 11.95 0.13
N PHE A 17 13.17 12.44 0.44
CA PHE A 17 13.59 13.81 0.13
C PHE A 17 14.67 13.80 -0.94
N TYR A 18 14.72 14.83 -1.77
CA TYR A 18 15.75 14.98 -2.80
C TYR A 18 17.16 15.11 -2.21
N ILE A 19 17.27 15.81 -1.07
CA ILE A 19 18.56 16.09 -0.42
C ILE A 19 18.65 15.30 0.88
N TRP A 20 19.68 14.46 1.02
CA TRP A 20 19.99 13.63 2.19
C TRP A 20 18.81 12.80 2.75
N PRO A 21 18.29 11.81 2.00
CA PRO A 21 17.08 11.07 2.36
C PRO A 21 17.13 10.36 3.72
N GLY A 22 18.32 9.97 4.21
CA GLY A 22 18.48 9.28 5.51
C GLY A 22 18.46 10.19 6.74
N MET A 23 18.33 11.51 6.57
CA MET A 23 18.40 12.46 7.68
C MET A 23 17.11 12.49 8.50
N ASN A 24 17.26 12.58 9.83
CA ASN A 24 16.15 12.69 10.77
C ASN A 24 15.26 13.91 10.45
N ILE A 25 13.93 13.72 10.45
CA ILE A 25 12.95 14.77 10.15
C ILE A 25 13.07 16.00 11.05
N TYR A 26 13.39 15.82 12.35
CA TYR A 26 13.55 16.94 13.27
C TYR A 26 14.80 17.75 12.92
N LEU A 27 15.92 17.08 12.62
CA LEU A 27 17.13 17.76 12.17
C LEU A 27 16.90 18.47 10.83
N ARG A 28 16.14 17.86 9.91
CA ARG A 28 15.74 18.47 8.64
C ARG A 28 14.95 19.75 8.86
N LEU A 29 13.95 19.72 9.74
CA LEU A 29 13.13 20.88 10.08
C LEU A 29 13.97 21.98 10.73
N VAL A 30 14.90 21.63 11.61
CA VAL A 30 15.83 22.61 12.22
C VAL A 30 16.68 23.29 11.13
N ILE A 31 17.30 22.51 10.24
CA ILE A 31 18.11 23.07 9.14
C ILE A 31 17.25 23.92 8.20
N PHE A 32 16.03 23.47 7.88
CA PHE A 32 15.06 24.23 7.09
C PHE A 32 14.76 25.59 7.74
N ILE A 33 14.40 25.60 9.03
CA ILE A 33 14.12 26.83 9.77
C ILE A 33 15.34 27.75 9.77
N LEU A 34 16.54 27.22 10.01
CA LEU A 34 17.78 27.99 9.99
C LEU A 34 18.08 28.60 8.62
N LEU A 35 17.88 27.85 7.52
CA LEU A 35 18.08 28.35 6.16
C LEU A 35 17.05 29.41 5.78
N VAL A 36 15.77 29.20 6.11
CA VAL A 36 14.69 30.14 5.83
C VAL A 36 14.87 31.44 6.63
N THR A 37 15.06 31.34 7.95
CA THR A 37 15.23 32.51 8.84
C THR A 37 16.57 33.22 8.63
N GLY A 38 17.64 32.46 8.36
CA GLY A 38 18.95 33.00 8.01
C GLY A 38 18.94 33.70 6.65
N GLY A 39 18.35 33.07 5.63
CA GLY A 39 18.17 33.67 4.31
C GLY A 39 17.34 34.95 4.38
N ALA A 40 16.22 34.94 5.11
CA ALA A 40 15.43 36.13 5.39
C ALA A 40 16.28 37.24 6.03
N SER A 41 17.00 36.92 7.11
CA SER A 41 17.86 37.89 7.82
C SER A 41 18.95 38.49 6.92
N LEU A 42 19.53 37.68 6.03
CA LEU A 42 20.54 38.12 5.07
C LEU A 42 19.96 39.04 3.98
N MET A 43 18.72 38.78 3.54
CA MET A 43 18.01 39.68 2.62
C MET A 43 17.85 41.07 3.23
N PHE A 44 17.48 41.12 4.51
CA PHE A 44 17.22 42.38 5.23
C PHE A 44 18.49 43.15 5.58
N ARG A 45 19.55 42.48 6.03
CA ARG A 45 20.72 43.15 6.63
C ARG A 45 21.89 43.37 5.69
N TYR A 46 22.00 42.58 4.61
CA TYR A 46 23.24 42.55 3.83
C TYR A 46 22.99 42.67 2.33
N HIS A 47 22.47 41.63 1.69
CA HIS A 47 22.30 41.60 0.24
C HIS A 47 21.12 40.72 -0.14
N TRP A 48 20.12 41.31 -0.80
CA TRP A 48 18.86 40.66 -1.15
C TRP A 48 19.06 39.35 -1.92
N ALA A 49 19.95 39.32 -2.92
CA ALA A 49 20.17 38.14 -3.76
C ALA A 49 20.84 36.99 -3.00
N VAL A 50 21.74 37.30 -2.05
CA VAL A 50 22.43 36.28 -1.25
C VAL A 50 21.44 35.66 -0.28
N GLY A 51 20.63 36.48 0.39
CA GLY A 51 19.57 35.99 1.25
C GLY A 51 18.52 35.18 0.49
N ALA A 52 18.15 35.58 -0.73
CA ALA A 52 17.28 34.81 -1.63
C ALA A 52 17.83 33.44 -1.97
N GLY A 53 19.12 33.34 -2.31
CA GLY A 53 19.76 32.05 -2.55
C GLY A 53 19.66 31.12 -1.34
N VAL A 54 19.98 31.61 -0.14
CA VAL A 54 19.92 30.83 1.11
C VAL A 54 18.48 30.42 1.45
N PHE A 55 17.51 31.31 1.24
CA PHE A 55 16.10 31.03 1.48
C PHE A 55 15.59 29.91 0.56
N VAL A 56 15.85 30.01 -0.74
CA VAL A 56 15.46 29.00 -1.74
C VAL A 56 16.13 27.66 -1.44
N LEU A 57 17.38 27.64 -0.99
CA LEU A 57 18.04 26.40 -0.55
C LEU A 57 17.27 25.72 0.58
N GLY A 58 16.72 26.49 1.54
CA GLY A 58 15.83 25.96 2.57
C GLY A 58 14.59 25.28 1.98
N LEU A 59 13.91 25.93 1.03
CA LEU A 59 12.72 25.38 0.35
C LEU A 59 13.03 24.07 -0.40
N VAL A 60 14.12 24.05 -1.18
CA VAL A 60 14.54 22.84 -1.91
C VAL A 60 14.90 21.72 -0.93
N PHE A 61 15.50 22.05 0.20
CA PHE A 61 15.92 21.09 1.21
C PHE A 61 14.77 20.35 1.90
N ILE A 62 13.63 21.03 2.14
CA ILE A 62 12.46 20.41 2.77
C ILE A 62 11.57 19.68 1.75
N THR A 63 11.77 19.92 0.45
CA THR A 63 10.96 19.32 -0.62
C THR A 63 11.09 17.79 -0.60
N ALA A 64 9.95 17.11 -0.42
CA ALA A 64 9.84 15.66 -0.52
C ALA A 64 9.42 15.27 -1.94
N HIS A 65 10.01 14.21 -2.50
CA HIS A 65 9.69 13.69 -3.83
C HIS A 65 8.63 12.56 -3.80
N GLY A 66 8.05 12.30 -2.63
CA GLY A 66 7.00 11.30 -2.42
C GLY A 66 7.26 10.39 -1.23
N VAL A 67 6.29 9.52 -0.98
CA VAL A 67 6.38 8.49 0.06
C VAL A 67 7.06 7.26 -0.50
N SER A 68 8.07 6.77 0.22
CA SER A 68 8.67 5.48 -0.09
C SER A 68 7.68 4.37 0.25
N ASN A 69 6.87 3.92 -0.70
CA ASN A 69 6.26 2.59 -0.63
C ASN A 69 7.31 1.49 -0.86
N SER A 70 8.58 1.70 -0.48
CA SER A 70 9.48 0.55 -0.33
C SER A 70 8.86 -0.32 0.72
N ARG A 71 8.27 -1.42 0.26
CA ARG A 71 8.39 -2.71 0.92
C ARG A 71 9.72 -2.69 1.67
N LYS A 72 9.67 -2.63 2.99
CA LYS A 72 10.60 -3.49 3.69
C LYS A 72 10.26 -4.86 3.11
N THR A 73 11.19 -5.46 2.38
CA THR A 73 11.09 -6.88 2.10
C THR A 73 10.71 -7.51 3.44
N PRO A 74 9.58 -8.24 3.52
CA PRO A 74 9.11 -8.82 4.76
C PRO A 74 10.33 -9.41 5.46
N ASP A 75 10.72 -8.81 6.58
CA ASP A 75 11.80 -9.37 7.37
C ASP A 75 11.15 -10.60 7.97
N THR A 76 11.35 -11.73 7.30
CA THR A 76 10.65 -13.01 7.51
C THR A 76 10.77 -13.52 8.95
N SER A 77 11.53 -12.85 9.81
CA SER A 77 11.70 -13.18 11.20
C SER A 77 10.42 -13.00 12.03
N ASN A 78 9.56 -12.00 11.75
CA ASN A 78 8.46 -11.65 12.67
C ASN A 78 7.07 -11.44 12.02
N ASP A 79 6.88 -11.73 10.73
CA ASP A 79 5.55 -11.59 10.11
C ASP A 79 4.58 -12.68 10.56
N ARG A 80 3.32 -12.30 10.82
CA ARG A 80 2.29 -13.25 11.23
C ARG A 80 1.03 -13.15 10.38
N TRP A 81 0.56 -14.31 9.94
CA TRP A 81 -0.75 -14.45 9.29
C TRP A 81 -1.85 -14.56 10.34
N VAL A 82 -2.79 -13.62 10.34
CA VAL A 82 -3.95 -13.61 11.25
C VAL A 82 -5.22 -13.82 10.45
N VAL A 83 -6.13 -14.65 10.97
CA VAL A 83 -7.46 -14.83 10.38
C VAL A 83 -8.26 -13.56 10.64
N GLY A 84 -8.61 -12.86 9.56
CA GLY A 84 -9.44 -11.68 9.60
C GLY A 84 -10.93 -12.01 9.48
N THR A 85 -11.75 -11.01 9.81
CA THR A 85 -13.20 -11.02 9.62
C THR A 85 -13.59 -10.17 8.40
N ALA A 86 -14.83 -10.32 7.94
CA ALA A 86 -15.37 -9.41 6.92
C ALA A 86 -15.40 -7.94 7.38
N LYS A 87 -15.49 -7.70 8.70
CA LYS A 87 -15.40 -6.34 9.27
C LYS A 87 -14.00 -5.75 9.12
N ASP A 88 -12.96 -6.56 9.22
CA ASP A 88 -11.57 -6.12 9.08
C ASP A 88 -11.29 -5.67 7.64
N LEU A 89 -11.81 -6.39 6.64
CA LEU A 89 -11.76 -5.95 5.25
C LEU A 89 -12.45 -4.60 5.04
N ARG A 90 -13.64 -4.41 5.62
CA ARG A 90 -14.36 -3.13 5.54
C ARG A 90 -13.61 -2.00 6.27
N LYS A 91 -12.91 -2.30 7.37
CA LYS A 91 -12.09 -1.33 8.11
C LYS A 91 -10.90 -0.88 7.25
N ILE A 92 -10.23 -1.84 6.58
CA ILE A 92 -9.15 -1.54 5.63
C ILE A 92 -9.69 -0.70 4.48
N GLU A 93 -10.80 -1.12 3.89
CA GLU A 93 -11.44 -0.38 2.80
C GLU A 93 -11.80 1.05 3.22
N ARG A 94 -12.38 1.24 4.40
CA ARG A 94 -12.71 2.57 4.90
C ARG A 94 -11.45 3.42 5.12
N LYS A 95 -10.37 2.85 5.63
CA LYS A 95 -9.10 3.58 5.80
C LYS A 95 -8.47 3.94 4.47
N VAL A 96 -8.51 3.03 3.50
CA VAL A 96 -8.01 3.30 2.15
C VAL A 96 -8.87 4.35 1.47
N GLN A 97 -10.21 4.23 1.56
CA GLN A 97 -11.11 5.26 1.06
C GLN A 97 -10.86 6.59 1.77
N GLN A 98 -10.66 6.63 3.09
CA GLN A 98 -10.30 7.86 3.80
C GLN A 98 -8.92 8.41 3.38
N GLY A 99 -7.97 7.54 3.03
CA GLY A 99 -6.66 7.92 2.49
C GLY A 99 -6.72 8.39 1.03
N GLN A 100 -7.60 7.81 0.21
CA GLN A 100 -7.89 8.22 -1.18
C GLN A 100 -8.79 9.48 -1.23
N LEU A 101 -9.64 9.64 -0.22
CA LEU A 101 -10.48 10.81 0.06
C LEU A 101 -9.73 11.86 0.89
N ALA A 102 -8.41 11.73 1.10
CA ALA A 102 -7.56 12.91 1.10
C ALA A 102 -7.48 13.31 -0.39
N PRO A 103 -8.51 14.01 -0.90
CA PRO A 103 -8.68 14.17 -2.33
C PRO A 103 -7.46 14.94 -2.80
N GLY A 104 -7.08 14.78 -4.07
CA GLY A 104 -6.18 15.68 -4.77
C GLY A 104 -6.64 17.11 -4.53
N SER A 105 -6.13 17.69 -3.45
CA SER A 105 -6.79 18.81 -2.82
C SER A 105 -6.53 19.99 -3.73
N PHE A 106 -7.33 21.05 -3.60
CA PHE A 106 -6.90 22.36 -4.09
C PHE A 106 -5.45 22.70 -3.68
N MET A 107 -4.89 21.99 -2.69
CA MET A 107 -3.51 22.06 -2.23
C MET A 107 -2.53 21.00 -2.75
N ASP A 108 -2.90 20.14 -3.70
CA ASP A 108 -2.01 19.12 -4.27
C ASP A 108 -1.38 19.56 -5.59
N GLY A 109 -0.20 20.18 -5.53
CA GLY A 109 0.53 20.69 -6.70
C GLY A 109 0.88 19.65 -7.77
N MET A 110 0.75 18.35 -7.47
CA MET A 110 1.01 17.25 -8.43
C MET A 110 -0.23 16.87 -9.25
N THR A 111 -1.40 17.42 -8.94
CA THR A 111 -2.63 17.25 -9.74
C THR A 111 -2.85 18.45 -10.67
N GLY A 112 -3.56 18.25 -11.78
CA GLY A 112 -3.90 19.35 -12.69
C GLY A 112 -4.68 20.48 -12.01
N GLY A 113 -5.53 20.15 -11.02
CA GLY A 113 -6.26 21.12 -10.22
C GLY A 113 -5.38 21.90 -9.25
N GLY A 114 -4.52 21.22 -8.48
CA GLY A 114 -3.63 21.90 -7.54
C GLY A 114 -2.48 22.66 -8.20
N LEU A 115 -2.04 22.25 -9.39
CA LEU A 115 -1.13 23.06 -10.22
C LEU A 115 -1.80 24.37 -10.64
N LEU A 116 -3.06 24.32 -11.07
CA LEU A 116 -3.81 25.50 -11.51
C LEU A 116 -4.06 26.47 -10.35
N THR A 117 -4.33 25.97 -9.15
CA THR A 117 -4.52 26.80 -7.95
C THR A 117 -3.20 27.36 -7.44
N MET A 118 -2.10 26.61 -7.51
CA MET A 118 -0.75 27.10 -7.23
C MET A 118 -0.36 28.23 -8.18
N LEU A 119 -0.62 28.07 -9.49
CA LEU A 119 -0.37 29.09 -10.50
C LEU A 119 -1.26 30.32 -10.29
N ALA A 120 -2.55 30.11 -9.99
CA ALA A 120 -3.48 31.20 -9.70
C ALA A 120 -3.09 31.98 -8.45
N PHE A 121 -2.66 31.29 -7.38
CA PHE A 121 -2.17 31.92 -6.16
C PHE A 121 -0.84 32.66 -6.39
N GLY A 122 0.10 32.05 -7.11
CA GLY A 122 1.36 32.71 -7.49
C GLY A 122 1.13 33.96 -8.33
N LEU A 123 0.20 33.90 -9.29
CA LEU A 123 -0.22 35.05 -10.10
C LEU A 123 -0.89 36.13 -9.24
N PHE A 124 -1.77 35.73 -8.33
CA PHE A 124 -2.42 36.64 -7.37
C PHE A 124 -1.39 37.38 -6.51
N CYS A 125 -0.40 36.65 -5.97
CA CYS A 125 0.71 37.26 -5.23
C CYS A 125 1.51 38.24 -6.11
N ALA A 126 1.87 37.85 -7.33
CA ALA A 126 2.62 38.71 -8.24
C ALA A 126 1.86 40.00 -8.62
N VAL A 127 0.54 39.90 -8.83
CA VAL A 127 -0.33 41.05 -9.12
C VAL A 127 -0.43 41.98 -7.91
N LEU A 128 -0.59 41.42 -6.70
CA LEU A 128 -0.57 42.21 -5.47
C LEU A 128 0.77 42.93 -5.29
N ASP A 129 1.89 42.25 -5.54
CA ASP A 129 3.22 42.87 -5.48
C ASP A 129 3.33 44.04 -6.46
N LEU A 130 2.98 43.83 -7.74
CA LEU A 130 2.99 44.87 -8.77
C LEU A 130 2.08 46.06 -8.46
N ALA A 131 0.95 45.84 -7.78
CA ALA A 131 0.03 46.90 -7.37
C ALA A 131 0.54 47.72 -6.17
N ILE A 132 1.37 47.12 -5.31
CA ILE A 132 1.91 47.76 -4.10
C ILE A 132 3.24 48.49 -4.38
N ILE A 133 4.01 48.03 -5.38
CA ILE A 133 5.32 48.61 -5.77
C ILE A 133 5.30 50.14 -6.01
N PRO A 134 4.29 50.76 -6.67
CA PRO A 134 4.34 52.19 -6.99
C PRO A 134 4.22 53.11 -5.77
N GLU A 135 3.57 52.68 -4.69
CA GLU A 135 3.36 53.49 -3.48
C GLU A 135 4.49 53.32 -2.43
N TYR A 136 5.31 52.27 -2.54
CA TYR A 136 6.25 51.85 -1.49
C TYR A 136 7.74 52.03 -1.83
N LEU A 137 8.08 52.71 -2.93
CA LEU A 137 9.48 53.02 -3.28
C LEU A 137 10.24 53.87 -2.24
N PHE A 138 9.59 54.32 -1.15
CA PHE A 138 10.19 55.22 -0.16
C PHE A 138 10.00 54.86 1.33
N THR A 139 9.42 53.70 1.69
CA THR A 139 9.39 53.28 3.11
C THR A 139 9.73 51.81 3.30
N GLU A 140 10.38 51.50 4.42
CA GLU A 140 11.10 50.26 4.71
C GLU A 140 10.29 48.97 4.48
N ASN A 141 10.48 48.40 3.28
CA ASN A 141 10.46 47.01 2.74
C ASN A 141 10.03 45.78 3.57
N MET A 142 9.48 45.90 4.77
CA MET A 142 9.17 44.77 5.64
C MET A 142 7.95 43.97 5.13
N PHE A 143 6.91 44.64 4.63
CA PHE A 143 5.69 43.98 4.17
C PHE A 143 5.88 43.18 2.88
N THR A 144 6.61 43.71 1.90
CA THR A 144 6.92 43.00 0.65
C THR A 144 7.77 41.75 0.92
N ILE A 145 8.73 41.81 1.83
CA ILE A 145 9.58 40.66 2.15
C ILE A 145 8.81 39.60 2.96
N ILE A 146 7.98 40.00 3.93
CA ILE A 146 7.11 39.06 4.67
C ILE A 146 6.12 38.37 3.71
N PHE A 147 5.54 39.12 2.78
CA PHE A 147 4.60 38.58 1.79
C PHE A 147 5.28 37.59 0.82
N LEU A 148 6.47 37.93 0.31
CA LEU A 148 7.26 37.04 -0.55
C LEU A 148 7.69 35.76 0.16
N GLN A 149 8.06 35.86 1.45
CA GLN A 149 8.43 34.70 2.26
C GLN A 149 7.21 33.84 2.59
N GLY A 150 6.07 34.46 2.90
CA GLY A 150 4.81 33.78 3.13
C GLY A 150 4.33 33.03 1.89
N SER A 151 4.34 33.67 0.72
CA SER A 151 3.92 33.03 -0.53
C SER A 151 4.80 31.84 -0.89
N LEU A 152 6.12 31.96 -0.78
CA LEU A 152 7.07 30.86 -1.01
C LEU A 152 6.89 29.70 -0.03
N LEU A 153 6.66 29.96 1.26
CA LEU A 153 6.39 28.92 2.26
C LEU A 153 5.09 28.17 1.96
N ILE A 154 4.03 28.88 1.53
CA ILE A 154 2.77 28.26 1.15
C ILE A 154 2.93 27.44 -0.14
N THR A 155 3.73 27.91 -1.12
CA THR A 155 4.07 27.14 -2.34
C THR A 155 4.81 25.83 -2.02
N VAL A 156 5.74 25.84 -1.06
CA VAL A 156 6.39 24.61 -0.62
C VAL A 156 5.40 23.67 0.08
N PHE A 157 4.45 24.21 0.84
CA PHE A 157 3.39 23.40 1.44
C PHE A 157 2.49 22.73 0.37
N TRP A 158 2.21 23.42 -0.74
CA TRP A 158 1.50 22.88 -1.91
C TRP A 158 2.22 21.71 -2.61
N THR A 159 3.55 21.68 -2.56
CA THR A 159 4.37 20.66 -3.22
C THR A 159 4.75 19.51 -2.27
N THR A 160 4.66 19.73 -0.96
CA THR A 160 4.95 18.71 0.06
C THR A 160 3.70 17.90 0.35
N ASN A 161 3.16 17.22 -0.66
CA ASN A 161 2.04 16.32 -0.42
C ASN A 161 2.57 15.05 0.28
N ALA A 162 2.11 14.80 1.50
CA ALA A 162 2.26 13.49 2.12
C ALA A 162 1.30 12.56 1.38
N MET A 163 1.76 11.95 0.27
CA MET A 163 1.02 10.89 -0.41
C MET A 163 0.52 9.93 0.67
N THR A 164 -0.78 9.97 0.91
CA THR A 164 -1.42 9.09 1.87
C THR A 164 -1.18 7.69 1.38
N TRP A 165 -0.55 6.91 2.24
CA TRP A 165 -0.23 5.51 2.01
C TRP A 165 -1.43 4.79 1.36
N GLU A 166 -1.22 4.31 0.14
CA GLU A 166 -2.18 3.47 -0.56
C GLU A 166 -1.62 2.04 -0.55
N PRO A 167 -2.30 1.07 0.09
CA PRO A 167 -1.98 -0.34 -0.12
C PRO A 167 -2.49 -0.73 -1.50
N ALA A 168 -1.87 -0.20 -2.55
CA ALA A 168 -2.22 -0.47 -3.94
C ALA A 168 -2.31 -1.99 -4.20
N VAL A 169 -1.50 -2.77 -3.48
CA VAL A 169 -1.48 -4.24 -3.51
C VAL A 169 -2.75 -4.87 -2.93
N ILE A 170 -3.27 -4.38 -1.80
CA ILE A 170 -4.50 -4.96 -1.21
C ILE A 170 -5.71 -4.55 -2.05
N MET A 171 -5.76 -3.28 -2.46
CA MET A 171 -6.85 -2.77 -3.29
C MET A 171 -6.95 -3.47 -4.63
N SER A 172 -5.81 -3.67 -5.32
CA SER A 172 -5.77 -4.41 -6.59
C SER A 172 -6.17 -5.89 -6.46
N LYS A 173 -6.03 -6.48 -5.26
CA LYS A 173 -6.44 -7.88 -4.99
C LYS A 173 -7.89 -8.01 -4.51
N LYS A 174 -8.45 -6.95 -3.91
CA LYS A 174 -9.72 -6.99 -3.16
C LYS A 174 -10.88 -7.53 -3.99
N ASP A 175 -11.11 -6.96 -5.18
CA ASP A 175 -12.30 -7.28 -5.98
C ASP A 175 -12.28 -8.73 -6.44
N MET A 176 -11.10 -9.24 -6.83
CA MET A 176 -10.93 -10.64 -7.16
C MET A 176 -11.17 -11.53 -5.93
N PHE A 177 -10.69 -11.16 -4.74
CA PHE A 177 -10.94 -11.95 -3.53
C PHE A 177 -12.41 -11.99 -3.11
N ILE A 178 -13.12 -10.86 -3.15
CA ILE A 178 -14.55 -10.79 -2.84
C ILE A 178 -15.32 -11.67 -3.81
N ARG A 179 -15.05 -11.53 -5.11
CA ARG A 179 -15.67 -12.36 -6.17
C ARG A 179 -15.43 -13.85 -5.94
N GLN A 180 -14.18 -14.26 -5.70
CA GLN A 180 -13.85 -15.67 -5.49
C GLN A 180 -14.45 -16.21 -4.20
N ARG A 181 -14.49 -15.43 -3.11
CA ARG A 181 -15.16 -15.79 -1.86
C ARG A 181 -16.64 -16.10 -2.11
N ASP A 182 -17.35 -15.16 -2.71
CA ASP A 182 -18.82 -15.27 -2.91
C ASP A 182 -19.14 -16.43 -3.85
N ARG A 183 -18.38 -16.57 -4.94
CA ARG A 183 -18.52 -17.68 -5.87
C ARG A 183 -18.27 -19.04 -5.21
N VAL A 184 -17.24 -19.18 -4.39
CA VAL A 184 -16.95 -20.45 -3.69
C VAL A 184 -18.09 -20.80 -2.75
N VAL A 185 -18.58 -19.83 -1.97
CA VAL A 185 -19.67 -20.06 -1.01
C VAL A 185 -20.96 -20.45 -1.73
N GLU A 186 -21.29 -19.80 -2.84
CA GLU A 186 -22.50 -20.07 -3.61
C GLU A 186 -22.42 -21.41 -4.35
N LYS A 187 -21.43 -21.55 -5.24
CA LYS A 187 -21.30 -22.69 -6.16
C LYS A 187 -20.95 -23.99 -5.46
N TRP A 188 -20.16 -23.92 -4.40
CA TRP A 188 -19.69 -25.10 -3.66
C TRP A 188 -20.35 -25.25 -2.29
N SER A 189 -21.54 -24.66 -2.11
CA SER A 189 -22.34 -24.70 -0.87
C SER A 189 -22.52 -26.11 -0.30
N ALA A 190 -22.65 -27.14 -1.14
CA ALA A 190 -22.74 -28.54 -0.73
C ALA A 190 -21.53 -29.06 0.07
N LEU A 191 -20.35 -28.44 -0.09
CA LEU A 191 -19.17 -28.78 0.69
C LEU A 191 -19.17 -28.11 2.08
N GLY A 192 -20.07 -27.16 2.33
CA GLY A 192 -20.08 -26.30 3.52
C GLY A 192 -18.84 -25.39 3.63
N PRO A 193 -18.43 -24.67 2.57
CA PRO A 193 -17.23 -23.84 2.61
C PRO A 193 -17.44 -22.59 3.48
N VAL A 194 -16.47 -22.32 4.35
CA VAL A 194 -16.38 -21.10 5.15
C VAL A 194 -15.13 -20.35 4.72
N ALA A 195 -15.33 -19.33 3.87
CA ALA A 195 -14.25 -18.55 3.28
C ALA A 195 -13.98 -17.27 4.11
N ARG A 196 -12.78 -17.16 4.68
CA ARG A 196 -12.35 -16.04 5.54
C ARG A 196 -11.08 -15.38 4.98
N PRO A 197 -10.96 -14.05 5.04
CA PRO A 197 -9.71 -13.40 4.72
C PRO A 197 -8.65 -13.74 5.77
N MET A 198 -7.40 -13.93 5.35
CA MET A 198 -6.23 -13.91 6.22
C MET A 198 -5.38 -12.70 5.84
N LEU A 199 -4.93 -11.98 6.85
CA LEU A 199 -4.15 -10.76 6.72
C LEU A 199 -2.73 -11.02 7.21
N LEU A 200 -1.75 -10.57 6.45
CA LEU A 200 -0.35 -10.56 6.89
C LEU A 200 -0.12 -9.25 7.65
N LEU A 201 0.34 -9.37 8.89
CA LEU A 201 0.64 -8.24 9.77
C LEU A 201 2.11 -8.27 10.16
N ASP A 202 2.72 -7.09 10.20
CA ASP A 202 3.98 -6.84 10.89
C ASP A 202 3.73 -6.87 12.42
N GLU A 203 4.53 -7.62 13.18
CA GLU A 203 4.44 -7.68 14.64
C GLU A 203 4.59 -6.31 15.34
N GLY A 204 5.21 -5.33 14.68
CA GLY A 204 5.28 -3.95 15.15
C GLY A 204 3.92 -3.24 15.20
N ASP A 205 2.90 -3.75 14.49
CA ASP A 205 1.58 -3.14 14.37
C ASP A 205 0.55 -3.88 15.26
N LYS A 206 0.58 -3.54 16.56
CA LYS A 206 -0.35 -4.10 17.57
C LYS A 206 -1.82 -3.76 17.32
N ASP A 207 -2.10 -2.73 16.51
CA ASP A 207 -3.43 -2.15 16.37
C ASP A 207 -4.15 -2.60 15.08
N LEU A 208 -3.60 -3.60 14.37
CA LEU A 208 -4.08 -4.02 13.04
C LEU A 208 -4.20 -2.79 12.12
N VAL A 209 -3.30 -1.82 12.25
CA VAL A 209 -3.49 -0.54 11.59
C VAL A 209 -3.43 -0.75 10.09
N THR A 210 -2.56 -1.65 9.64
CA THR A 210 -2.18 -1.77 8.23
C THR A 210 -1.65 -3.18 7.87
N PRO A 211 -2.43 -4.02 7.18
CA PRO A 211 -1.91 -5.29 6.66
C PRO A 211 -1.02 -5.08 5.44
N GLU A 212 -0.04 -5.98 5.27
CA GLU A 212 0.89 -5.97 4.13
C GLU A 212 0.37 -6.80 2.95
N ASP A 213 -0.31 -7.91 3.26
CA ASP A 213 -0.89 -8.80 2.27
C ASP A 213 -2.21 -9.41 2.75
N ILE A 214 -2.96 -9.94 1.80
CA ILE A 214 -4.23 -10.63 1.99
C ILE A 214 -4.24 -11.94 1.18
N LYS A 215 -4.76 -12.99 1.80
CA LYS A 215 -5.14 -14.23 1.12
C LYS A 215 -6.53 -14.68 1.57
N LEU A 216 -7.17 -15.53 0.79
CA LEU A 216 -8.44 -16.14 1.15
C LEU A 216 -8.18 -17.53 1.71
N PHE A 217 -8.68 -17.82 2.90
CA PHE A 217 -8.61 -19.14 3.52
C PHE A 217 -10.00 -19.76 3.62
N ILE A 218 -10.15 -20.94 3.05
CA ILE A 218 -11.42 -21.65 2.90
C ILE A 218 -11.33 -22.93 3.74
N THR A 219 -12.12 -22.99 4.80
CA THR A 219 -12.33 -24.20 5.60
C THR A 219 -13.66 -24.84 5.23
N PHE A 220 -13.92 -26.08 5.67
CA PHE A 220 -15.10 -26.84 5.25
C PHE A 220 -15.81 -27.46 6.45
N GLU A 221 -17.11 -27.28 6.53
CA GLU A 221 -17.92 -27.87 7.59
C GLU A 221 -17.97 -29.40 7.48
N GLY A 222 -17.71 -30.05 8.61
CA GLY A 222 -17.64 -31.51 8.70
C GLY A 222 -16.43 -32.13 7.98
N ALA A 223 -15.42 -31.34 7.60
CA ALA A 223 -14.17 -31.91 7.12
C ALA A 223 -13.41 -32.60 8.28
N PRO A 224 -12.65 -33.67 7.99
CA PRO A 224 -11.79 -34.31 8.98
C PRO A 224 -10.79 -33.32 9.58
N GLU A 225 -10.44 -33.50 10.86
CA GLU A 225 -9.52 -32.60 11.57
C GLU A 225 -8.12 -32.51 10.91
N ASP A 226 -7.75 -33.57 10.19
CA ASP A 226 -6.48 -33.62 9.46
C ASP A 226 -6.53 -32.86 8.13
N PHE A 227 -7.70 -32.47 7.65
CA PHE A 227 -7.86 -31.61 6.49
C PHE A 227 -7.91 -30.14 6.94
N ILE A 228 -6.91 -29.34 6.53
CA ILE A 228 -6.76 -27.97 7.01
C ILE A 228 -7.65 -27.00 6.22
N GLY A 229 -7.68 -27.13 4.88
CA GLY A 229 -8.47 -26.26 4.01
C GLY A 229 -7.75 -25.86 2.73
N VAL A 230 -8.19 -24.76 2.11
CA VAL A 230 -7.62 -24.21 0.89
C VAL A 230 -7.23 -22.75 1.10
N GLN A 231 -6.01 -22.38 0.70
CA GLN A 231 -5.57 -20.99 0.61
C GLN A 231 -5.59 -20.54 -0.85
N ALA A 232 -6.37 -19.53 -1.20
CA ALA A 232 -6.24 -18.84 -2.48
C ALA A 232 -5.42 -17.55 -2.26
N GLN A 233 -4.33 -17.42 -3.01
CA GLN A 233 -3.41 -16.30 -2.87
C GLN A 233 -3.18 -15.64 -4.23
N ILE A 234 -3.18 -14.31 -4.22
CA ILE A 234 -2.84 -13.50 -5.39
C ILE A 234 -1.44 -12.95 -5.15
N THR A 235 -0.52 -13.21 -6.07
CA THR A 235 0.86 -12.70 -6.04
C THR A 235 1.10 -11.85 -7.28
N PHE A 236 2.07 -10.94 -7.24
CA PHE A 236 2.46 -10.14 -8.40
C PHE A 236 3.70 -10.73 -9.05
N ASN A 237 3.60 -11.08 -10.32
CA ASN A 237 4.72 -11.46 -11.17
C ASN A 237 4.93 -10.38 -12.23
N MET A 238 6.08 -9.72 -12.26
CA MET A 238 6.35 -8.60 -13.18
C MET A 238 5.20 -7.57 -13.25
N ASN A 239 4.68 -7.15 -12.08
CA ASN A 239 3.53 -6.25 -11.92
C ASN A 239 2.17 -6.76 -12.45
N GLN A 240 2.06 -8.04 -12.81
CA GLN A 240 0.80 -8.69 -13.19
C GLN A 240 0.28 -9.59 -12.06
N PRO A 241 -1.03 -9.53 -11.71
CA PRO A 241 -1.60 -10.37 -10.67
C PRO A 241 -1.70 -11.82 -11.15
N TYR A 242 -1.34 -12.76 -10.28
CA TYR A 242 -1.34 -14.18 -10.51
C TYR A 242 -2.01 -14.88 -9.33
N LEU A 243 -3.09 -15.61 -9.58
CA LEU A 243 -3.81 -16.37 -8.55
C LEU A 243 -3.41 -17.84 -8.57
N TYR A 244 -3.15 -18.40 -7.40
CA TYR A 244 -3.01 -19.83 -7.19
C TYR A 244 -3.73 -20.28 -5.93
N CYS A 245 -4.06 -21.56 -5.86
CA CYS A 245 -4.64 -22.19 -4.69
C CYS A 245 -3.68 -23.21 -4.09
N VAL A 246 -3.68 -23.34 -2.77
CA VAL A 246 -2.92 -24.34 -2.03
C VAL A 246 -3.91 -25.12 -1.19
N VAL A 247 -4.13 -26.38 -1.54
CA VAL A 247 -4.86 -27.32 -0.69
C VAL A 247 -3.90 -27.79 0.40
N LEU A 248 -4.35 -27.79 1.66
CA LEU A 248 -3.53 -28.08 2.83
C LEU A 248 -4.17 -29.20 3.67
N ALA A 249 -3.34 -30.13 4.13
CA ALA A 249 -3.73 -31.14 5.09
C ALA A 249 -2.53 -31.53 5.97
N LYS A 250 -2.79 -32.10 7.15
CA LYS A 250 -1.76 -32.75 7.98
C LYS A 250 -1.23 -33.99 7.25
N ASP A 251 0.00 -34.40 7.56
CA ASP A 251 0.61 -35.61 6.98
C ASP A 251 -0.19 -36.89 7.26
N THR A 252 -0.99 -36.89 8.33
CA THR A 252 -1.89 -37.99 8.71
C THR A 252 -3.11 -38.13 7.80
N PHE A 253 -3.46 -37.10 7.01
CA PHE A 253 -4.59 -37.13 6.08
C PHE A 253 -4.27 -37.96 4.83
N ARG A 254 -4.54 -39.27 4.91
CA ARG A 254 -4.22 -40.24 3.85
C ARG A 254 -4.75 -39.89 2.45
N PRO A 255 -6.00 -39.40 2.27
CA PRO A 255 -6.51 -39.12 0.92
C PRO A 255 -5.59 -38.20 0.11
N MET A 256 -4.95 -37.22 0.74
CA MET A 256 -4.06 -36.29 0.04
C MET A 256 -2.70 -36.88 -0.31
N LYS A 257 -2.23 -37.87 0.44
CA LYS A 257 -0.99 -38.59 0.14
C LYS A 257 -1.09 -39.36 -1.17
N ASP A 258 -2.21 -40.05 -1.34
CA ASP A 258 -2.45 -40.95 -2.48
C ASP A 258 -3.11 -40.22 -3.67
N TYR A 259 -3.59 -38.99 -3.46
CA TYR A 259 -4.33 -38.22 -4.47
C TYR A 259 -3.53 -37.95 -5.74
N ASN A 260 -3.92 -38.46 -6.90
CA ASN A 260 -3.29 -38.12 -8.16
C ASN A 260 -4.23 -37.19 -8.97
N PRO A 261 -3.93 -35.89 -9.12
CA PRO A 261 -4.86 -34.92 -9.73
C PRO A 261 -5.16 -35.13 -11.23
N GLY A 262 -4.64 -36.19 -11.87
CA GLY A 262 -4.79 -36.39 -13.30
C GLY A 262 -4.22 -35.22 -14.11
N SER A 263 -4.65 -35.09 -15.37
CA SER A 263 -4.28 -33.97 -16.24
C SER A 263 -5.50 -33.09 -16.48
N VAL A 264 -5.42 -31.83 -16.06
CA VAL A 264 -6.42 -30.80 -16.36
C VAL A 264 -5.77 -29.79 -17.29
N SER A 265 -6.42 -29.53 -18.43
CA SER A 265 -5.90 -28.61 -19.45
C SER A 265 -5.58 -27.24 -18.84
N LYS A 266 -4.37 -26.73 -19.11
CA LYS A 266 -3.89 -25.41 -18.64
C LYS A 266 -3.79 -25.25 -17.11
N ILE A 267 -3.81 -26.34 -16.34
CA ILE A 267 -3.58 -26.33 -14.90
C ILE A 267 -2.33 -27.17 -14.57
N VAL A 268 -1.55 -26.72 -13.61
CA VAL A 268 -0.39 -27.40 -13.04
C VAL A 268 -0.68 -27.71 -11.59
N PHE A 269 -0.44 -28.96 -11.23
CA PHE A 269 -0.50 -29.46 -9.86
C PHE A 269 0.92 -29.68 -9.33
N GLN A 270 1.24 -29.11 -8.17
CA GLN A 270 2.53 -29.33 -7.52
C GLN A 270 2.32 -29.81 -6.10
N LYS A 271 2.69 -31.07 -5.85
CA LYS A 271 2.69 -31.63 -4.50
C LYS A 271 3.97 -31.22 -3.78
N GLY A 272 3.85 -31.03 -2.47
CA GLY A 272 5.00 -30.96 -1.58
C GLY A 272 4.60 -31.21 -0.15
N ALA A 273 5.59 -31.11 0.74
CA ALA A 273 5.41 -31.23 2.17
C ALA A 273 6.34 -30.24 2.87
N ASP A 274 5.85 -29.69 3.98
CA ASP A 274 6.61 -28.81 4.86
C ASP A 274 6.29 -29.19 6.31
N GLY A 275 7.28 -29.72 7.03
CA GLY A 275 7.10 -30.30 8.35
C GLY A 275 5.99 -31.36 8.39
N ALA A 276 4.98 -31.14 9.24
CA ALA A 276 3.82 -32.02 9.40
C ALA A 276 2.65 -31.71 8.45
N ILE A 277 2.84 -30.82 7.47
CA ILE A 277 1.81 -30.37 6.54
C ILE A 277 2.14 -30.84 5.12
N ARG A 278 1.16 -31.43 4.44
CA ARG A 278 1.18 -31.68 3.00
C ARG A 278 0.42 -30.60 2.27
N TYR A 279 0.95 -30.22 1.11
CA TYR A 279 0.33 -29.22 0.28
C TYR A 279 0.23 -29.66 -1.18
N LEU A 280 -0.82 -29.20 -1.85
CA LEU A 280 -1.01 -29.32 -3.28
C LEU A 280 -1.30 -27.94 -3.85
N VAL A 281 -0.34 -27.40 -4.59
CA VAL A 281 -0.50 -26.14 -5.31
C VAL A 281 -1.26 -26.43 -6.61
N VAL A 282 -2.38 -25.74 -6.80
CA VAL A 282 -3.18 -25.71 -8.02
C VAL A 282 -2.99 -24.34 -8.65
N ARG A 283 -2.39 -24.29 -9.83
CA ARG A 283 -2.08 -23.01 -10.49
C ARG A 283 -2.21 -23.13 -12.00
N GLN A 284 -2.44 -22.02 -12.69
CA GLN A 284 -2.46 -22.04 -14.15
C GLN A 284 -1.09 -22.42 -14.72
N TYR A 285 -1.10 -23.16 -15.83
CA TYR A 285 0.10 -23.40 -16.63
C TYR A 285 0.58 -22.09 -17.24
N THR A 286 1.88 -21.85 -17.11
CA THR A 286 2.56 -20.68 -17.64
C THR A 286 3.80 -21.15 -18.39
N THR A 287 4.12 -20.53 -19.53
CA THR A 287 5.44 -20.70 -20.15
C THR A 287 6.51 -19.94 -19.32
N ARG A 288 7.76 -19.81 -19.76
CA ARG A 288 8.80 -19.08 -18.99
C ARG A 288 9.02 -17.64 -19.47
N ASP A 289 8.49 -17.30 -20.65
CA ASP A 289 8.98 -16.20 -21.49
C ASP A 289 8.04 -14.99 -21.61
N SER A 290 6.86 -15.01 -20.98
CA SER A 290 5.95 -13.85 -20.94
C SER A 290 5.52 -13.56 -19.51
N GLY A 291 5.46 -12.31 -19.05
CA GLY A 291 4.81 -12.02 -17.77
C GLY A 291 3.38 -12.58 -17.77
N TYR A 292 3.06 -13.51 -16.86
CA TYR A 292 1.73 -14.13 -16.83
C TYR A 292 0.82 -13.40 -15.87
N SER A 293 -0.36 -13.07 -16.38
CA SER A 293 -1.49 -12.55 -15.61
C SER A 293 -2.57 -13.63 -15.50
N THR A 294 -3.33 -13.61 -14.42
CA THR A 294 -4.53 -14.43 -14.25
C THR A 294 -5.73 -13.50 -14.43
N ASN A 295 -6.44 -13.63 -15.55
CA ASN A 295 -7.71 -12.94 -15.73
C ASN A 295 -8.83 -13.62 -14.92
N GLU A 296 -10.01 -12.99 -14.85
CA GLU A 296 -11.12 -13.49 -14.04
C GLU A 296 -11.54 -14.93 -14.38
N LYS A 297 -11.62 -15.26 -15.68
CA LYS A 297 -11.99 -16.62 -16.13
C LYS A 297 -10.94 -17.66 -15.74
N GLN A 298 -9.66 -17.29 -15.77
CA GLN A 298 -8.58 -18.17 -15.34
C GLN A 298 -8.57 -18.33 -13.82
N ALA A 299 -8.81 -17.25 -13.07
CA ALA A 299 -8.94 -17.30 -11.62
C ALA A 299 -10.08 -18.25 -11.21
N ASP A 300 -11.25 -18.09 -11.85
CA ASP A 300 -12.39 -18.98 -11.69
C ASP A 300 -12.01 -20.44 -11.98
N HIS A 301 -11.29 -20.70 -13.07
CA HIS A 301 -10.89 -22.05 -13.44
C HIS A 301 -9.91 -22.68 -12.44
N VAL A 302 -8.94 -21.91 -11.94
CA VAL A 302 -7.99 -22.38 -10.91
C VAL A 302 -8.71 -22.69 -9.60
N VAL A 303 -9.59 -21.78 -9.15
CA VAL A 303 -10.37 -21.98 -7.92
C VAL A 303 -11.32 -23.15 -8.05
N ASP A 304 -12.09 -23.23 -9.14
CA ASP A 304 -13.01 -24.35 -9.40
C ASP A 304 -12.28 -25.69 -9.45
N THR A 305 -11.08 -25.72 -10.03
CA THR A 305 -10.25 -26.93 -10.06
C THR A 305 -9.80 -27.31 -8.66
N ALA A 306 -9.34 -26.35 -7.84
CA ALA A 306 -8.96 -26.60 -6.46
C ALA A 306 -10.14 -27.10 -5.61
N MET A 307 -11.33 -26.52 -5.78
CA MET A 307 -12.54 -26.97 -5.08
C MET A 307 -12.99 -28.37 -5.53
N GLY A 308 -12.81 -28.71 -6.81
CA GLY A 308 -13.01 -30.05 -7.33
C GLY A 308 -12.08 -31.09 -6.68
N VAL A 309 -10.80 -30.73 -6.48
CA VAL A 309 -9.86 -31.56 -5.71
C VAL A 309 -10.37 -31.76 -4.29
N VAL A 310 -10.84 -30.70 -3.61
CA VAL A 310 -11.37 -30.83 -2.25
C VAL A 310 -12.58 -31.75 -2.20
N ALA A 311 -13.51 -31.63 -3.15
CA ALA A 311 -14.68 -32.50 -3.23
C ALA A 311 -14.26 -33.98 -3.29
N GLU A 312 -13.30 -34.31 -4.15
CA GLU A 312 -12.74 -35.66 -4.28
C GLU A 312 -12.04 -36.13 -2.99
N LEU A 313 -11.23 -35.28 -2.37
CA LEU A 313 -10.52 -35.60 -1.12
C LEU A 313 -11.46 -35.82 0.07
N LEU A 314 -12.58 -35.10 0.12
CA LEU A 314 -13.60 -35.21 1.16
C LEU A 314 -14.65 -36.27 0.84
N GLY A 315 -14.56 -36.96 -0.30
CA GLY A 315 -15.54 -37.95 -0.74
C GLY A 315 -16.93 -37.37 -1.04
N LYS A 316 -17.04 -36.07 -1.28
CA LYS A 316 -18.28 -35.37 -1.64
C LYS A 316 -18.31 -35.20 -3.16
N GLY A 317 -19.43 -35.53 -3.82
CA GLY A 317 -19.55 -35.36 -5.27
C GLY A 317 -19.32 -33.90 -5.70
N ARG A 318 -18.78 -33.68 -6.91
CA ARG A 318 -18.64 -32.33 -7.48
C ARG A 318 -20.02 -31.65 -7.49
N GLY A 319 -20.18 -30.58 -6.72
CA GLY A 319 -21.40 -29.77 -6.72
C GLY A 319 -21.75 -29.40 -8.16
N ARG A 320 -22.97 -29.72 -8.58
CA ARG A 320 -23.51 -29.33 -9.89
C ARG A 320 -23.99 -27.89 -9.84
#